data_AF-A0A1B7THV2-F1
#
_entry.id   AF-A0A1B7THV2-F1
#
_cell.length_a   1.000
_cell.length_b   1.000
_cell.length_c   1.000
_cell.angle_alpha   90.00
_cell.angle_beta   90.00
_cell.angle_gamma   90.00
#
_symmetry.space_group_name_H-M   'P 1'
#
loop_
_entity.id
_entity.type
_entity.pdbx_description
1 polymer ?
#
loop_
_entity_poly.entity_id
_entity_poly.type
_entity_poly.pdbx_seq_one_letter_code
_entity_poly.pdbx_strand_id
1 'polypeptide(L)'
;MSSAAEKFKEAIKISAPSKNTLGQLEVDYSKPIDKDAPSTIQSVPLEHEYGQAAMTLALDSLKQTESLGNKYIFWHPFLGIALIVILSLFLKKYPLVHLQKIQEESIFNYVLKNLSKNSENLVNGCLFITFAVILIFKVLANINSHYFSNVIQSIQGQDGEQIFGVNIKDYILNKKLFEDRIILKNNSNLIIYRNVPIALSVLETPVSDIKDADEDVVELKNTATITALSCRRVYLKSGILEDLINWSKKRCLDLNESIYSKKNVVKGQTIYEESLIEKLQFKTYSYEYHLEKLMLDNGFKLVKIEKLDTNVNKLVVILNLLGIRIKTWEIAVPVKEDK
;
A
#
# COMPACT_ATOMS: atom_id res chain seq x y z
N MET A 1 33.92 5.34 -9.92
CA MET A 1 32.49 5.04 -10.18
C MET A 1 32.42 3.57 -10.57
N SER A 2 31.66 2.73 -9.86
CA SER A 2 31.54 1.30 -10.22
C SER A 2 30.89 1.15 -11.59
N SER A 3 31.37 0.18 -12.37
CA SER A 3 30.85 -0.05 -13.73
C SER A 3 29.40 -0.56 -13.67
N ALA A 4 28.63 -0.35 -14.74
CA ALA A 4 27.25 -0.86 -14.80
C ALA A 4 27.17 -2.39 -14.57
N ALA A 5 28.20 -3.13 -14.99
CA ALA A 5 28.30 -4.56 -14.76
C ALA A 5 28.59 -4.92 -13.29
N GLU A 6 29.35 -4.09 -12.57
CA GLU A 6 29.59 -4.27 -11.14
C GLU A 6 28.33 -3.97 -10.34
N LYS A 7 27.61 -2.89 -10.67
CA LYS A 7 26.31 -2.57 -10.06
C LYS A 7 25.28 -3.68 -10.30
N PHE A 8 25.29 -4.30 -11.48
CA PHE A 8 24.42 -5.43 -11.78
C PHE A 8 24.80 -6.68 -10.99
N LYS A 9 26.10 -7.01 -10.88
CA LYS A 9 26.57 -8.12 -10.03
C LYS A 9 26.23 -7.91 -8.56
N GLU A 10 26.35 -6.67 -8.07
CA GLU A 10 26.01 -6.31 -6.70
C GLU A 10 24.49 -6.37 -6.46
N ALA A 11 23.67 -5.99 -7.43
CA ALA A 11 22.22 -6.12 -7.37
C ALA A 11 21.71 -7.57 -7.37
N ILE A 12 22.47 -8.52 -7.96
CA ILE A 12 22.14 -9.95 -7.98
C ILE A 12 22.67 -10.67 -6.73
N LYS A 13 23.53 -10.02 -5.93
CA LYS A 13 24.09 -10.64 -4.73
C LYS A 13 22.95 -11.00 -3.77
N ILE A 14 22.84 -12.29 -3.48
CA ILE A 14 21.82 -12.88 -2.61
C ILE A 14 21.85 -12.18 -1.26
N SER A 15 20.68 -11.72 -0.78
CA SER A 15 20.57 -11.24 0.60
C SER A 15 20.40 -12.44 1.52
N ALA A 16 21.48 -12.86 2.17
CA ALA A 16 21.32 -13.58 3.41
C ALA A 16 20.70 -12.61 4.43
N PRO A 17 19.64 -13.00 5.16
CA PRO A 17 19.12 -12.16 6.23
C PRO A 17 20.24 -11.86 7.23
N SER A 18 20.46 -10.60 7.55
CA SER A 18 21.42 -10.19 8.59
C SER A 18 20.67 -9.83 9.86
N LYS A 19 21.27 -10.13 11.01
CA LYS A 19 20.75 -9.63 12.29
C LYS A 19 21.41 -8.31 12.65
N ASN A 20 20.63 -7.33 13.09
CA ASN A 20 21.15 -6.08 13.61
C ASN A 20 21.72 -6.25 15.02
N THR A 21 22.27 -5.18 15.60
CA THR A 21 22.83 -5.18 16.96
C THR A 21 21.83 -5.55 18.05
N LEU A 22 20.53 -5.44 17.75
CA LEU A 22 19.42 -5.79 18.64
C LEU A 22 18.87 -7.20 18.37
N GLY A 23 19.54 -7.99 17.52
CA GLY A 23 19.15 -9.37 17.20
C GLY A 23 17.98 -9.49 16.22
N GLN A 24 17.57 -8.39 15.58
CA GLN A 24 16.44 -8.37 14.66
C GLN A 24 16.86 -8.66 13.23
N LEU A 25 15.97 -9.33 12.51
CA LEU A 25 16.11 -9.61 11.10
C LEU A 25 16.02 -8.31 10.29
N GLU A 26 17.10 -7.96 9.62
CA GLU A 26 17.14 -6.94 8.57
C GLU A 26 17.09 -7.64 7.22
N VAL A 27 16.05 -7.31 6.46
CA VAL A 27 15.83 -7.86 5.13
C VAL A 27 15.82 -6.72 4.12
N ASP A 28 16.69 -6.86 3.13
CA ASP A 28 16.68 -6.01 1.94
C ASP A 28 15.72 -6.61 0.90
N TYR A 29 14.48 -6.09 0.87
CA TYR A 29 13.46 -6.57 -0.07
C TYR A 29 13.74 -6.23 -1.53
N SER A 30 14.77 -5.43 -1.83
CA SER A 30 15.22 -5.19 -3.21
C SER A 30 16.03 -6.36 -3.78
N LYS A 31 16.55 -7.23 -2.91
CA LYS A 31 17.40 -8.37 -3.30
C LYS A 31 16.61 -9.68 -3.44
N PRO A 32 17.13 -10.61 -4.26
CA PRO A 32 16.57 -11.95 -4.37
C PRO A 32 16.73 -12.72 -3.06
N ILE A 33 15.72 -13.52 -2.73
CA ILE A 33 15.74 -14.43 -1.58
C ILE A 33 16.80 -15.51 -1.83
N ASP A 34 17.44 -15.96 -0.75
CA ASP A 34 18.39 -17.05 -0.78
C ASP A 34 17.76 -18.35 -1.32
N LYS A 35 18.35 -18.89 -2.38
CA LYS A 35 17.93 -20.12 -3.02
C LYS A 35 18.33 -21.36 -2.20
N ASP A 36 19.35 -21.24 -1.36
CA ASP A 36 19.89 -22.36 -0.59
C ASP A 36 19.21 -22.49 0.78
N ALA A 37 18.53 -21.44 1.25
CA ALA A 37 17.67 -21.49 2.42
C ALA A 37 16.48 -22.47 2.23
N PRO A 38 16.06 -23.17 3.31
CA PRO A 38 15.01 -24.18 3.23
C PRO A 38 13.69 -23.57 2.72
N SER A 39 13.04 -24.26 1.79
CA SER A 39 11.78 -23.81 1.16
C SER A 39 10.56 -24.07 2.07
N THR A 40 10.66 -23.68 3.33
CA THR A 40 9.57 -23.78 4.32
C THR A 40 8.75 -22.51 4.31
N ILE A 41 7.42 -22.66 4.26
CA ILE A 41 6.46 -21.57 4.48
C ILE A 41 5.93 -21.72 5.90
N GLN A 42 5.97 -20.65 6.69
CA GLN A 42 5.50 -20.65 8.07
C GLN A 42 4.68 -19.39 8.34
N SER A 43 3.62 -19.54 9.14
CA SER A 43 2.83 -18.43 9.68
C SER A 43 3.28 -18.20 11.11
N VAL A 44 3.79 -17.02 11.42
CA VAL A 44 4.35 -16.69 12.73
C VAL A 44 3.74 -15.38 13.20
N PRO A 45 3.35 -15.24 14.49
CA PRO A 45 2.97 -13.95 15.03
C PRO A 45 4.14 -12.96 14.95
N LEU A 46 3.88 -11.68 15.18
CA LEU A 46 4.96 -10.68 15.27
C LEU A 46 5.83 -10.97 16.50
N GLU A 47 6.97 -11.61 16.26
CA GLU A 47 8.02 -11.80 17.27
C GLU A 47 9.05 -10.68 17.20
N HIS A 48 9.78 -10.50 18.29
CA HIS A 48 10.86 -9.52 18.45
C HIS A 48 11.87 -9.56 17.28
N GLU A 49 12.25 -10.77 16.86
CA GLU A 49 13.18 -10.99 15.76
C GLU A 49 12.68 -10.40 14.43
N TYR A 50 11.37 -10.39 14.18
CA TYR A 50 10.80 -9.96 12.91
C TYR A 50 10.29 -8.51 12.89
N GLY A 51 10.36 -7.78 14.00
CA GLY A 51 9.81 -6.42 14.13
C GLY A 51 10.23 -5.48 12.99
N GLN A 52 11.54 -5.33 12.79
CA GLN A 52 12.10 -4.45 11.76
C GLN A 52 11.76 -4.93 10.33
N ALA A 53 11.83 -6.23 10.09
CA ALA A 53 11.49 -6.82 8.79
C ALA A 53 10.01 -6.64 8.45
N ALA A 54 9.11 -6.76 9.45
CA ALA A 54 7.67 -6.55 9.30
C ALA A 54 7.36 -5.09 8.95
N MET A 55 7.97 -4.15 9.69
CA MET A 55 7.85 -2.72 9.42
C MET A 55 8.30 -2.38 8.00
N THR A 56 9.48 -2.86 7.63
CA THR A 56 10.04 -2.62 6.29
C THR A 56 9.17 -3.21 5.18
N LEU A 57 8.55 -4.38 5.42
CA LEU A 57 7.61 -4.99 4.48
C LEU A 57 6.32 -4.17 4.32
N ALA A 58 5.81 -3.61 5.41
CA ALA A 58 4.63 -2.74 5.36
C ALA A 58 4.93 -1.44 4.61
N LEU A 59 6.11 -0.85 4.83
CA LEU A 59 6.57 0.34 4.10
C LEU A 59 6.80 0.04 2.61
N ASP A 60 7.33 -1.13 2.26
CA ASP A 60 7.46 -1.58 0.87
C ASP A 60 6.08 -1.67 0.20
N SER A 61 5.06 -2.19 0.89
CA SER A 61 3.69 -2.22 0.38
C SER A 61 3.17 -0.82 0.05
N LEU A 62 3.43 0.18 0.88
CA LEU A 62 3.07 1.57 0.58
C LEU A 62 3.80 2.11 -0.66
N LYS A 63 5.07 1.74 -0.87
CA LYS A 63 5.81 2.07 -2.09
C LYS A 63 5.26 1.34 -3.32
N GLN A 64 4.78 0.12 -3.18
CA GLN A 64 4.08 -0.59 -4.25
C GLN A 64 2.77 0.13 -4.61
N THR A 65 1.98 0.55 -3.61
CA THR A 65 0.77 1.35 -3.79
C THR A 65 1.07 2.70 -4.47
N GLU A 66 2.13 3.41 -4.06
CA GLU A 66 2.62 4.64 -4.71
C GLU A 66 2.90 4.39 -6.21
N SER A 67 3.57 3.28 -6.54
CA SER A 67 3.88 2.89 -7.92
C SER A 67 2.61 2.63 -8.75
N LEU A 68 1.61 1.95 -8.16
CA LEU A 68 0.30 1.74 -8.78
C LEU A 68 -0.43 3.07 -9.01
N GLY A 69 -0.35 4.00 -8.06
CA GLY A 69 -0.88 5.35 -8.20
C GLY A 69 -0.24 6.11 -9.36
N ASN A 70 1.09 6.04 -9.50
CA ASN A 70 1.80 6.65 -10.64
C ASN A 70 1.35 6.04 -11.98
N LYS A 71 1.15 4.73 -12.04
CA LYS A 71 0.60 4.06 -13.23
C LYS A 71 -0.82 4.56 -13.54
N TYR A 72 -1.67 4.67 -12.54
CA TYR A 72 -3.03 5.19 -12.70
C TYR A 72 -3.05 6.63 -13.22
N ILE A 73 -2.22 7.50 -12.66
CA ILE A 73 -2.07 8.90 -13.08
C ILE A 73 -1.60 8.98 -14.54
N PHE A 74 -0.63 8.16 -14.93
CA PHE A 74 -0.11 8.15 -16.31
C PHE A 74 -1.20 7.81 -17.34
N TRP A 75 -2.05 6.83 -17.03
CA TRP A 75 -3.13 6.38 -17.91
C TRP A 75 -4.44 7.17 -17.73
N HIS A 76 -4.45 8.21 -16.90
CA HIS A 76 -5.66 8.96 -16.61
C HIS A 76 -6.12 9.78 -17.83
N PRO A 77 -7.42 9.78 -18.20
CA PRO A 77 -7.92 10.46 -19.39
C PRO A 77 -7.66 11.98 -19.40
N PHE A 78 -7.59 12.59 -18.21
CA PHE A 78 -7.21 14.00 -18.07
C PHE A 78 -5.86 14.33 -18.73
N LEU A 79 -4.88 13.42 -18.64
CA LEU A 79 -3.58 13.61 -19.30
C LEU A 79 -3.75 13.68 -20.82
N GLY A 80 -4.55 12.77 -21.39
CA GLY A 80 -4.88 12.76 -22.82
C GLY A 80 -5.56 14.05 -23.27
N ILE A 81 -6.56 14.53 -22.52
CA ILE A 81 -7.25 15.80 -22.82
C ILE A 81 -6.28 16.98 -22.77
N ALA A 82 -5.45 17.07 -21.74
CA ALA A 82 -4.46 18.13 -21.60
C ALA A 82 -3.46 18.13 -22.78
N LEU A 83 -3.01 16.95 -23.22
CA LEU A 83 -2.10 16.81 -24.37
C LEU A 83 -2.77 17.21 -25.68
N ILE A 84 -4.04 16.87 -25.89
CA ILE A 84 -4.80 17.31 -27.07
C ILE A 84 -4.91 18.83 -27.11
N VAL A 85 -5.18 19.47 -25.97
CA VAL A 85 -5.22 20.95 -25.88
C VAL A 85 -3.85 21.55 -26.19
N ILE A 86 -2.77 21.01 -25.61
CA ILE A 86 -1.39 21.46 -25.86
C ILE A 86 -1.01 21.29 -27.34
N LEU A 87 -1.33 20.15 -27.95
CA LEU A 87 -1.11 19.90 -29.36
C LEU A 87 -1.91 20.87 -30.24
N SER A 88 -3.17 21.13 -29.88
CA SER A 88 -4.03 22.07 -30.62
C SER A 88 -3.45 23.50 -30.60
N LEU A 89 -2.94 23.93 -29.45
CA LEU A 89 -2.25 25.23 -29.31
C LEU A 89 -0.95 25.26 -30.12
N PHE A 90 -0.19 24.17 -30.14
CA PHE A 90 1.02 24.05 -30.96
C PHE A 90 0.69 24.15 -32.45
N LEU A 91 -0.28 23.38 -32.95
CA LEU A 91 -0.69 23.39 -34.35
C LEU A 91 -1.33 24.71 -34.79
N LYS A 92 -1.97 25.45 -33.87
CA LYS A 92 -2.43 26.81 -34.14
C LYS A 92 -1.28 27.77 -34.43
N LYS A 93 -0.15 27.62 -33.73
CA LYS A 93 1.05 28.44 -33.93
C LYS A 93 1.88 27.98 -35.14
N TYR A 94 1.91 26.68 -35.40
CA TYR A 94 2.63 26.04 -36.50
C TYR A 94 1.64 25.27 -37.39
N PRO A 95 0.86 25.99 -38.23
CA PRO A 95 -0.18 25.37 -39.04
C PRO A 95 0.41 24.37 -40.04
N LEU A 96 -0.30 23.27 -40.24
CA LEU A 96 0.05 22.28 -41.26
C LEU A 96 -0.37 22.79 -42.64
N VAL A 97 0.51 22.61 -43.62
CA VAL A 97 0.22 22.89 -45.03
C VAL A 97 -0.56 21.70 -45.60
N HIS A 98 -1.77 21.95 -46.08
CA HIS A 98 -2.60 20.93 -46.71
C HIS A 98 -2.34 20.89 -48.22
N LEU A 99 -1.90 19.74 -48.73
CA LEU A 99 -1.87 19.48 -50.17
C LEU A 99 -3.30 19.16 -50.65
N GLN A 100 -3.70 19.73 -51.79
CA GLN A 100 -5.00 19.41 -52.39
C GLN A 100 -5.04 17.94 -52.81
N LYS A 101 -6.13 17.24 -52.48
CA LYS A 101 -6.32 15.83 -52.86
C LYS A 101 -6.57 15.76 -54.37
N ILE A 102 -5.67 15.12 -55.10
CA ILE A 102 -5.86 14.80 -56.52
C ILE A 102 -6.79 13.59 -56.61
N GLN A 103 -7.79 13.64 -57.50
CA GLN A 103 -8.90 12.67 -57.56
C GLN A 103 -8.47 11.20 -57.75
N GLU A 104 -7.26 10.94 -58.23
CA GLU A 104 -6.75 9.60 -58.57
C GLU A 104 -5.76 9.02 -57.53
N GLU A 105 -5.47 9.74 -56.43
CA GLU A 105 -4.52 9.25 -55.42
C GLU A 105 -5.15 8.33 -54.37
N SER A 106 -4.48 7.20 -54.12
CA SER A 106 -4.76 6.36 -52.94
C SER A 106 -4.65 7.17 -51.65
N ILE A 107 -5.59 6.95 -50.71
CA ILE A 107 -5.65 7.63 -49.41
C ILE A 107 -4.31 7.53 -48.66
N PHE A 108 -3.64 6.39 -48.76
CA PHE A 108 -2.35 6.17 -48.11
C PHE A 108 -1.24 7.06 -48.69
N ASN A 109 -1.18 7.19 -50.02
CA ASN A 109 -0.21 8.06 -50.70
C ASN A 109 -0.47 9.53 -50.39
N TYR A 110 -1.74 9.94 -50.33
CA TYR A 110 -2.14 11.29 -49.93
C TYR A 110 -1.70 11.61 -48.49
N VAL A 111 -1.89 10.67 -47.55
CA VAL A 111 -1.45 10.84 -46.16
C VAL A 111 0.07 10.91 -46.08
N LEU A 112 0.81 10.01 -46.73
CA LEU A 112 2.27 10.02 -46.74
C LEU A 112 2.85 11.31 -47.35
N LYS A 113 2.28 11.81 -48.45
CA LYS A 113 2.71 13.08 -49.08
C LYS A 113 2.49 14.26 -48.13
N ASN A 114 1.34 14.31 -47.44
CA ASN A 114 1.08 15.35 -46.45
C ASN A 114 2.00 15.24 -45.22
N LEU A 115 2.29 14.02 -44.74
CA LEU A 115 3.24 13.80 -43.66
C LEU A 115 4.65 14.22 -44.05
N SER A 116 5.10 13.88 -45.26
CA SER A 116 6.44 14.26 -45.75
C SER A 116 6.55 15.77 -45.96
N LYS A 117 5.49 16.44 -46.40
CA LYS A 117 5.49 17.90 -46.61
C LYS A 117 5.53 18.66 -45.30
N ASN A 118 4.93 18.12 -44.26
CA ASN A 118 4.87 18.71 -42.92
C ASN A 118 5.83 18.02 -41.93
N SER A 119 6.80 17.26 -42.42
CA SER A 119 7.63 16.37 -41.61
C SER A 119 8.35 17.11 -40.49
N GLU A 120 8.91 18.29 -40.80
CA GLU A 120 9.58 19.15 -39.82
C GLU A 120 8.63 19.60 -38.69
N ASN A 121 7.45 20.11 -39.03
CA ASN A 121 6.46 20.56 -38.04
C ASN A 121 5.91 19.39 -37.21
N LEU A 122 5.71 18.22 -37.83
CA LEU A 122 5.23 17.02 -37.14
C LEU A 122 6.28 16.44 -36.20
N VAL A 123 7.55 16.40 -36.62
CA VAL A 123 8.67 15.97 -35.77
C VAL A 123 8.81 16.94 -34.58
N ASN A 124 8.82 18.24 -34.83
CA ASN A 124 8.88 19.25 -33.78
C ASN A 124 7.67 19.16 -32.83
N GLY A 125 6.47 18.93 -33.36
CA GLY A 125 5.26 18.72 -32.56
C GLY A 125 5.32 17.45 -31.71
N CYS A 126 5.86 16.35 -32.26
CA CYS A 126 6.05 15.10 -31.53
C CYS A 126 7.06 15.25 -30.39
N LEU A 127 8.19 15.93 -30.64
CA LEU A 127 9.18 16.24 -29.60
C LEU A 127 8.58 17.14 -28.51
N PHE A 128 7.82 18.17 -28.92
CA PHE A 128 7.16 19.07 -27.99
C PHE A 128 6.12 18.36 -27.11
N ILE A 129 5.27 17.51 -27.69
CA ILE A 129 4.33 16.68 -26.94
C ILE A 129 5.09 15.77 -25.99
N THR A 130 6.13 15.08 -26.46
CA THR A 130 6.91 14.16 -25.63
C THR A 130 7.49 14.89 -24.41
N PHE A 131 8.03 16.09 -24.61
CA PHE A 131 8.51 16.94 -23.52
C PHE A 131 7.38 17.34 -22.57
N ALA A 132 6.22 17.76 -23.10
CA ALA A 132 5.06 18.11 -22.29
C ALA A 132 4.54 16.92 -21.47
N VAL A 133 4.47 15.72 -22.05
CA VAL A 133 4.10 14.47 -21.36
C VAL A 133 5.05 14.22 -20.19
N ILE A 134 6.36 14.25 -20.44
CA ILE A 134 7.38 14.01 -19.41
C ILE A 134 7.25 15.04 -18.27
N LEU A 135 7.06 16.32 -18.60
CA LEU A 135 6.93 17.39 -17.63
C LEU A 135 5.68 17.22 -16.76
N ILE A 136 4.50 17.06 -17.38
CA ILE A 136 3.23 16.92 -16.67
C ILE A 136 3.24 15.65 -15.81
N PHE A 137 3.68 14.52 -16.37
CA PHE A 137 3.76 13.28 -15.63
C PHE A 137 4.74 13.39 -14.45
N LYS A 138 5.92 13.98 -14.65
CA LYS A 138 6.91 14.18 -13.56
C LYS A 138 6.34 15.02 -12.43
N VAL A 139 5.59 16.09 -12.74
CA VAL A 139 4.93 16.92 -11.73
C VAL A 139 3.89 16.12 -10.95
N LEU A 140 3.00 15.40 -11.64
CA LEU A 140 1.95 14.60 -10.98
C LEU A 140 2.52 13.44 -10.16
N ALA A 141 3.52 12.75 -10.69
CA ALA A 141 4.24 11.68 -9.97
C ALA A 141 4.96 12.23 -8.74
N ASN A 142 5.53 13.43 -8.80
CA ASN A 142 6.15 14.08 -7.64
C ASN A 142 5.12 14.43 -6.56
N ILE A 143 3.92 14.89 -6.93
CA ILE A 143 2.84 15.16 -5.97
C ILE A 143 2.43 13.86 -5.27
N ASN A 144 2.23 12.78 -6.04
CA ASN A 144 1.91 11.46 -5.50
C ASN A 144 3.02 10.92 -4.58
N SER A 145 4.27 11.03 -5.02
CA SER A 145 5.44 10.60 -4.22
C SER A 145 5.57 11.36 -2.92
N HIS A 146 5.32 12.68 -2.94
CA HIS A 146 5.37 13.48 -1.74
C HIS A 146 4.27 13.11 -0.74
N TYR A 147 3.05 12.84 -1.21
CA TYR A 147 1.97 12.33 -0.36
C TYR A 147 2.38 11.02 0.35
N PHE A 148 2.83 10.01 -0.41
CA PHE A 148 3.25 8.74 0.18
C PHE A 148 4.52 8.86 1.03
N SER A 149 5.45 9.75 0.68
CA SER A 149 6.63 10.05 1.51
C SER A 149 6.22 10.58 2.87
N ASN A 150 5.23 11.47 2.96
CA ASN A 150 4.77 12.00 4.23
C ASN A 150 4.07 10.93 5.08
N VAL A 151 3.27 10.05 4.45
CA VAL A 151 2.67 8.89 5.14
C VAL A 151 3.75 7.96 5.68
N ILE A 152 4.74 7.60 4.85
CA ILE A 152 5.86 6.73 5.26
C ILE A 152 6.69 7.37 6.37
N GLN A 153 6.99 8.68 6.29
CA GLN A 153 7.72 9.41 7.31
C GLN A 153 6.93 9.48 8.63
N SER A 154 5.60 9.61 8.58
CA SER A 154 4.76 9.57 9.78
C SER A 154 4.85 8.20 10.47
N ILE A 155 4.77 7.12 9.71
CA ILE A 155 4.86 5.75 10.23
C ILE A 155 6.27 5.49 10.80
N GLN A 156 7.31 5.95 10.11
CA GLN A 156 8.69 5.83 10.59
C GLN A 156 8.97 6.69 11.82
N GLY A 157 8.42 7.91 11.88
CA GLY A 157 8.58 8.82 13.02
C GLY A 157 7.89 8.33 14.30
N GLN A 158 6.85 7.51 14.15
CA GLN A 158 6.14 6.84 15.26
C GLN A 158 6.55 5.38 15.41
N ASP A 159 7.68 4.97 14.81
CA ASP A 159 8.23 3.61 14.93
C ASP A 159 7.23 2.49 14.70
N GLY A 160 6.33 2.69 13.73
CA GLY A 160 5.33 1.72 13.32
C GLY A 160 4.06 1.66 14.17
N GLU A 161 3.89 2.54 15.16
CA GLU A 161 2.71 2.56 16.03
C GLU A 161 1.39 2.68 15.25
N GLN A 162 1.35 3.49 14.20
CA GLN A 162 0.19 3.60 13.30
C GLN A 162 -0.23 2.28 12.63
N ILE A 163 0.73 1.36 12.42
CA ILE A 163 0.46 0.08 11.79
C ILE A 163 0.17 -0.97 12.86
N PHE A 164 1.06 -1.09 13.85
CA PHE A 164 1.06 -2.19 14.81
C PHE A 164 0.27 -1.89 16.09
N GLY A 165 -0.21 -0.66 16.27
CA GLY A 165 -0.81 -0.18 17.51
C GLY A 165 0.19 -0.05 18.66
N VAL A 166 1.47 -0.33 18.41
CA VAL A 166 2.56 -0.30 19.38
C VAL A 166 3.84 0.22 18.73
N ASN A 167 4.63 0.97 19.49
CA ASN A 167 5.96 1.37 19.07
C ASN A 167 6.87 0.13 18.97
N ILE A 168 7.37 -0.17 17.77
CA ILE A 168 8.21 -1.35 17.54
C ILE A 168 9.56 -1.20 18.26
N LYS A 169 10.14 0.01 18.35
CA LYS A 169 11.40 0.22 19.10
C LYS A 169 11.24 -0.04 20.58
N ASP A 170 10.15 0.42 21.18
CA ASP A 170 9.88 0.14 22.59
C ASP A 170 9.63 -1.35 22.82
N TYR A 171 8.95 -2.00 21.88
CA TYR A 171 8.82 -3.46 21.85
C TYR A 171 10.18 -4.18 21.75
N ILE A 172 11.12 -3.64 20.97
CA ILE A 172 12.47 -4.17 20.82
C ILE A 172 13.26 -4.09 22.14
N LEU A 173 13.07 -3.02 22.90
CA LEU A 173 13.86 -2.74 24.09
C LEU A 173 13.26 -3.35 25.37
N ASN A 174 11.94 -3.53 25.43
CA ASN A 174 11.23 -3.99 26.63
C ASN A 174 10.24 -5.12 26.34
N LYS A 175 10.71 -6.37 26.43
CA LYS A 175 9.88 -7.57 26.26
C LYS A 175 8.69 -7.63 27.24
N LYS A 176 8.83 -7.05 28.44
CA LYS A 176 7.79 -7.01 29.49
C LYS A 176 6.61 -6.07 29.17
N LEU A 177 6.85 -4.97 28.46
CA LEU A 177 5.78 -4.03 28.08
C LEU A 177 4.67 -4.70 27.24
N PHE A 178 5.04 -5.74 26.49
CA PHE A 178 4.12 -6.54 25.68
C PHE A 178 3.32 -7.58 26.50
N GLU A 179 3.86 -8.01 27.65
CA GLU A 179 3.14 -8.92 28.56
C GLU A 179 2.06 -8.17 29.35
N ASP A 180 2.28 -6.87 29.62
CA ASP A 180 1.49 -6.09 30.57
C ASP A 180 0.53 -5.06 29.94
N ARG A 181 0.61 -4.73 28.64
CA ARG A 181 -0.27 -3.70 28.01
C ARG A 181 -1.16 -4.17 26.87
N ILE A 182 -0.99 -5.40 26.39
CA ILE A 182 -1.74 -5.88 25.22
C ILE A 182 -2.77 -6.88 25.71
N ILE A 183 -4.00 -6.41 25.85
CA ILE A 183 -5.17 -7.26 26.07
C ILE A 183 -5.27 -8.36 24.99
N LEU A 184 -4.60 -8.25 23.85
CA LEU A 184 -4.69 -9.20 22.73
C LEU A 184 -3.33 -9.52 22.06
N LYS A 185 -2.50 -10.39 22.66
CA LYS A 185 -1.31 -10.97 21.99
C LYS A 185 -1.65 -11.47 20.59
N ASN A 186 -0.78 -11.25 19.60
CA ASN A 186 -0.84 -11.84 18.24
C ASN A 186 -1.91 -11.26 17.28
N ASN A 187 -2.07 -9.94 17.25
CA ASN A 187 -2.90 -9.27 16.22
C ASN A 187 -2.16 -9.01 14.90
N SER A 188 -0.96 -9.57 14.77
CA SER A 188 -0.16 -9.52 13.55
C SER A 188 0.17 -10.94 13.13
N ASN A 189 0.11 -11.21 11.83
CA ASN A 189 0.52 -12.47 11.24
C ASN A 189 1.50 -12.25 10.09
N LEU A 190 2.67 -12.85 10.21
CA LEU A 190 3.71 -12.83 9.21
C LEU A 190 3.76 -14.18 8.51
N ILE A 191 3.82 -14.15 7.19
CA ILE A 191 4.15 -15.33 6.39
C ILE A 191 5.62 -15.26 6.04
N ILE A 192 6.38 -16.24 6.52
CA ILE A 192 7.82 -16.37 6.30
C ILE A 192 8.05 -17.45 5.27
N TYR A 193 8.86 -17.14 4.25
CA TYR A 193 9.32 -18.10 3.27
C TYR A 193 10.84 -18.01 3.15
N ARG A 194 11.53 -19.15 3.27
CA ARG A 194 13.01 -19.20 3.21
C ARG A 194 13.67 -18.22 4.20
N ASN A 195 13.16 -18.19 5.42
CA ASN A 195 13.60 -17.31 6.51
C ASN A 195 13.46 -15.81 6.23
N VAL A 196 12.65 -15.43 5.24
CA VAL A 196 12.37 -14.04 4.89
C VAL A 196 10.85 -13.80 4.99
N PRO A 197 10.39 -12.76 5.71
CA PRO A 197 8.98 -12.38 5.69
C PRO A 197 8.58 -11.97 4.27
N ILE A 198 7.52 -12.57 3.73
CA ILE A 198 7.03 -12.29 2.38
C ILE A 198 5.64 -11.66 2.37
N ALA A 199 4.88 -11.80 3.45
CA ALA A 199 3.59 -11.17 3.62
C ALA A 199 3.30 -10.88 5.10
N LEU A 200 2.43 -9.91 5.35
CA LEU A 200 2.07 -9.42 6.67
C LEU A 200 0.60 -9.01 6.67
N SER A 201 -0.14 -9.41 7.70
CA SER A 201 -1.43 -8.82 8.07
C SER A 201 -1.36 -8.30 9.50
N VAL A 202 -1.89 -7.12 9.73
CA VAL A 202 -1.96 -6.49 11.06
C VAL A 202 -3.36 -6.00 11.30
N LEU A 203 -3.89 -6.35 12.46
CA LEU A 203 -5.19 -5.91 12.96
C LEU A 203 -4.95 -4.89 14.07
N GLU A 204 -5.54 -3.70 13.93
CA GLU A 204 -5.60 -2.71 15.00
C GLU A 204 -6.34 -3.30 16.18
N THR A 205 -5.75 -3.21 17.37
CA THR A 205 -6.47 -3.53 18.60
C THR A 205 -7.66 -2.58 18.72
N PRO A 206 -8.88 -3.08 18.91
CA PRO A 206 -10.07 -2.25 19.07
C PRO A 206 -10.10 -1.63 20.48
N VAL A 207 -8.99 -1.05 20.93
CA VAL A 207 -8.88 -0.42 22.24
C VAL A 207 -8.98 1.10 21.99
N SER A 208 -9.92 1.77 22.67
CA SER A 208 -9.93 3.22 22.72
C SER A 208 -8.68 3.72 23.43
N ASP A 209 -8.10 4.83 22.95
CA ASP A 209 -6.89 5.43 23.53
C ASP A 209 -7.00 5.47 25.06
N ILE A 210 -6.08 4.77 25.74
CA ILE A 210 -5.95 4.83 27.20
C ILE A 210 -5.50 6.26 27.50
N LYS A 211 -6.46 7.14 27.84
CA LYS A 211 -6.19 8.57 28.04
C LYS A 211 -5.33 8.85 29.26
N ASP A 212 -5.31 7.93 30.23
CA ASP A 212 -4.49 8.03 31.43
C ASP A 212 -3.86 6.68 31.78
N ALA A 213 -2.54 6.67 32.01
CA ALA A 213 -1.76 5.48 32.33
C ALA A 213 -2.13 4.82 33.69
N ASP A 214 -2.99 5.48 34.47
CA ASP A 214 -3.47 5.06 35.79
C ASP A 214 -4.93 4.54 35.76
N GLU A 215 -5.60 4.51 34.60
CA GLU A 215 -6.94 3.92 34.49
C GLU A 215 -6.86 2.44 34.04
N ASP A 216 -7.28 1.54 34.92
CA ASP A 216 -7.42 0.08 34.70
C ASP A 216 -8.57 -0.28 33.74
N VAL A 217 -9.13 0.70 33.02
CA VAL A 217 -10.33 0.58 32.21
C VAL A 217 -9.99 0.76 30.74
N VAL A 218 -10.40 -0.21 29.93
CA VAL A 218 -10.17 -0.21 28.49
C VAL A 218 -11.51 -0.33 27.77
N GLU A 219 -11.94 0.76 27.12
CA GLU A 219 -13.12 0.75 26.24
C GLU A 219 -12.78 0.03 24.93
N LEU A 220 -13.65 -0.88 24.49
CA LEU A 220 -13.50 -1.60 23.23
C LEU A 220 -14.30 -0.92 22.11
N LYS A 221 -13.68 -0.71 20.96
CA LYS A 221 -14.37 -0.30 19.73
C LYS A 221 -15.06 -1.52 19.12
N ASN A 222 -16.33 -1.43 18.73
CA ASN A 222 -17.06 -2.52 18.04
C ASN A 222 -16.52 -2.79 16.60
N THR A 223 -15.42 -2.14 16.22
CA THR A 223 -14.85 -2.16 14.88
C THR A 223 -13.36 -2.43 14.97
N ALA A 224 -12.89 -3.47 14.28
CA ALA A 224 -11.48 -3.77 14.10
C ALA A 224 -11.04 -3.37 12.68
N THR A 225 -9.84 -2.82 12.56
CA THR A 225 -9.29 -2.36 11.27
C THR A 225 -8.08 -3.20 10.89
N ILE A 226 -8.02 -3.69 9.66
CA ILE A 226 -6.77 -4.20 9.10
C ILE A 226 -5.91 -2.99 8.72
N THR A 227 -4.90 -2.67 9.52
CA THR A 227 -4.03 -1.50 9.32
C THR A 227 -2.95 -1.73 8.28
N ALA A 228 -2.46 -2.96 8.18
CA ALA A 228 -1.54 -3.37 7.13
C ALA A 228 -1.93 -4.73 6.55
N LEU A 229 -2.00 -4.79 5.23
CA LEU A 229 -2.12 -6.02 4.46
C LEU A 229 -1.10 -5.95 3.33
N SER A 230 0.05 -6.59 3.55
CA SER A 230 1.25 -6.42 2.73
C SER A 230 1.72 -7.75 2.17
N CYS A 231 2.20 -7.75 0.94
CA CYS A 231 2.81 -8.91 0.30
C CYS A 231 3.85 -8.45 -0.72
N ARG A 232 4.99 -9.14 -0.81
CA ARG A 232 5.97 -8.81 -1.85
C ARG A 232 5.35 -9.05 -3.23
N ARG A 233 5.62 -8.13 -4.16
CA ARG A 233 5.05 -8.12 -5.52
C ARG A 233 5.10 -9.47 -6.25
N VAL A 234 6.18 -10.23 -6.07
CA VAL A 234 6.38 -11.55 -6.72
C VAL A 234 5.38 -12.61 -6.24
N TYR A 235 4.80 -12.45 -5.05
CA TYR A 235 3.85 -13.37 -4.44
C TYR A 235 2.40 -12.90 -4.52
N LEU A 236 2.09 -11.75 -5.14
CA LEU A 236 0.70 -11.24 -5.20
C LEU A 236 -0.29 -12.21 -5.86
N LYS A 237 0.18 -13.05 -6.78
CA LYS A 237 -0.64 -14.05 -7.49
C LYS A 237 -0.76 -15.40 -6.76
N SER A 238 -0.12 -15.55 -5.60
CA SER A 238 -0.04 -16.83 -4.89
C SER A 238 -1.25 -17.14 -4.01
N GLY A 239 -2.19 -16.21 -3.86
CA GLY A 239 -3.34 -16.36 -2.95
C GLY A 239 -3.06 -15.96 -1.49
N ILE A 240 -1.81 -15.68 -1.12
CA ILE A 240 -1.44 -15.34 0.28
C ILE A 240 -2.25 -14.18 0.86
N LEU A 241 -2.59 -13.17 0.05
CA LEU A 241 -3.43 -12.06 0.54
C LEU A 241 -4.83 -12.51 0.95
N GLU A 242 -5.40 -13.49 0.25
CA GLU A 242 -6.70 -14.09 0.59
C GLU A 242 -6.61 -14.85 1.92
N ASP A 243 -5.57 -15.66 2.08
CA ASP A 243 -5.30 -16.39 3.33
C ASP A 243 -5.12 -15.43 4.52
N LEU A 244 -4.44 -14.30 4.30
CA LEU A 244 -4.26 -13.26 5.31
C LEU A 244 -5.56 -12.54 5.68
N ILE A 245 -6.45 -12.30 4.72
CA ILE A 245 -7.79 -11.75 4.98
C ILE A 245 -8.62 -12.74 5.79
N ASN A 246 -8.59 -14.02 5.42
CA ASN A 246 -9.30 -15.08 6.14
C ASN A 246 -8.73 -15.27 7.55
N TRP A 247 -7.41 -15.15 7.71
CA TRP A 247 -6.77 -15.08 9.01
C TRP A 247 -7.28 -13.89 9.83
N SER A 248 -7.38 -12.68 9.25
CA SER A 248 -7.90 -11.51 9.98
C SER A 248 -9.35 -11.69 10.43
N LYS A 249 -10.22 -12.25 9.58
CA LYS A 249 -11.61 -12.60 9.94
C LYS A 249 -11.65 -13.59 11.11
N LYS A 250 -10.88 -14.67 11.01
CA LYS A 250 -10.78 -15.67 12.08
C LYS A 250 -10.25 -15.04 13.35
N ARG A 251 -9.25 -14.16 13.24
CA ARG A 251 -8.68 -13.47 14.39
C ARG A 251 -9.72 -12.63 15.11
N CYS A 252 -10.57 -11.88 14.41
CA CYS A 252 -11.69 -11.16 15.05
C CYS A 252 -12.62 -12.09 15.86
N LEU A 253 -12.89 -13.30 15.37
CA LEU A 253 -13.69 -14.28 16.10
C LEU A 253 -12.97 -14.81 17.34
N ASP A 254 -11.68 -15.15 17.21
CA ASP A 254 -10.85 -15.59 18.33
C ASP A 254 -10.75 -14.51 19.41
N LEU A 255 -10.71 -13.23 19.00
CA LEU A 255 -10.73 -12.07 19.87
C LEU A 255 -12.05 -11.98 20.65
N ASN A 256 -13.19 -12.04 19.96
CA ASN A 256 -14.51 -12.07 20.59
C ASN A 256 -14.63 -13.22 21.60
N GLU A 257 -14.22 -14.43 21.24
CA GLU A 257 -14.24 -15.59 22.16
C GLU A 257 -13.33 -15.38 23.38
N SER A 258 -12.18 -14.72 23.20
CA SER A 258 -11.27 -14.43 24.30
C SER A 258 -11.79 -13.37 25.28
N ILE A 259 -12.56 -12.39 24.76
CA ILE A 259 -13.27 -11.39 25.56
C ILE A 259 -14.37 -12.08 26.37
N TYR A 260 -15.23 -12.88 25.73
CA TYR A 260 -16.29 -13.65 26.39
C TYR A 260 -15.78 -14.58 27.49
N SER A 261 -14.69 -15.31 27.22
CA SER A 261 -14.16 -16.31 28.14
C SER A 261 -13.34 -15.72 29.30
N LYS A 262 -13.16 -14.39 29.36
CA LYS A 262 -12.28 -13.70 30.33
C LYS A 262 -10.86 -14.28 30.41
N LYS A 263 -10.41 -14.99 29.36
CA LYS A 263 -9.09 -15.66 29.32
C LYS A 263 -7.94 -14.70 29.01
N ASN A 264 -8.25 -13.55 28.41
CA ASN A 264 -7.30 -12.50 28.04
C ASN A 264 -7.42 -11.26 28.95
N VAL A 265 -7.74 -11.46 30.23
CA VAL A 265 -7.67 -10.39 31.23
C VAL A 265 -6.19 -10.21 31.62
N VAL A 266 -5.60 -9.09 31.20
CA VAL A 266 -4.27 -8.67 31.66
C VAL A 266 -4.38 -8.34 33.15
N LYS A 267 -3.42 -8.78 33.98
CA LYS A 267 -3.42 -8.48 35.43
C LYS A 267 -3.52 -6.96 35.64
N GLY A 268 -4.60 -6.51 36.28
CA GLY A 268 -4.85 -5.10 36.56
C GLY A 268 -5.97 -4.50 35.74
N GLN A 269 -6.17 -4.92 34.48
CA GLN A 269 -7.17 -4.31 33.60
C GLN A 269 -8.50 -5.05 33.63
N THR A 270 -9.58 -4.37 34.03
CA THR A 270 -10.95 -4.86 33.88
C THR A 270 -11.54 -4.31 32.59
N ILE A 271 -11.77 -5.18 31.61
CA ILE A 271 -12.51 -4.84 30.39
C ILE A 271 -13.97 -4.61 30.79
N TYR A 272 -14.39 -3.35 30.85
CA TYR A 272 -15.79 -2.98 30.99
C TYR A 272 -16.34 -2.62 29.61
N GLU A 273 -16.85 -3.64 28.93
CA GLU A 273 -18.07 -3.60 28.12
C GLU A 273 -18.21 -4.95 27.41
N GLU A 274 -19.44 -5.45 27.30
CA GLU A 274 -19.81 -6.57 26.46
C GLU A 274 -19.78 -6.19 24.96
N SER A 275 -18.99 -5.18 24.58
CA SER A 275 -18.88 -4.68 23.22
C SER A 275 -17.94 -5.58 22.42
N LEU A 276 -18.55 -6.35 21.54
CA LEU A 276 -17.85 -7.29 20.69
C LEU A 276 -17.44 -6.60 19.40
N ILE A 277 -16.42 -7.16 18.76
CA ILE A 277 -16.06 -6.76 17.41
C ILE A 277 -17.17 -7.23 16.48
N GLU A 278 -17.98 -6.28 16.01
CA GLU A 278 -19.08 -6.51 15.07
C GLU A 278 -18.64 -6.32 13.62
N LYS A 279 -17.62 -5.50 13.39
CA LYS A 279 -17.20 -5.09 12.05
C LYS A 279 -15.69 -5.20 11.88
N LEU A 280 -15.28 -5.70 10.73
CA LEU A 280 -13.90 -5.70 10.27
C LEU A 280 -13.78 -4.76 9.06
N GLN A 281 -12.89 -3.78 9.17
CA GLN A 281 -12.67 -2.75 8.15
C GLN A 281 -11.31 -2.89 7.46
N PHE A 282 -11.25 -2.48 6.19
CA PHE A 282 -10.01 -2.32 5.47
C PHE A 282 -10.09 -1.14 4.49
N LYS A 283 -9.01 -0.38 4.35
CA LYS A 283 -8.94 0.79 3.46
C LYS A 283 -8.10 0.47 2.23
N THR A 284 -8.62 0.78 1.04
CA THR A 284 -7.89 0.67 -0.23
C THR A 284 -7.89 2.01 -0.97
N TYR A 285 -6.95 2.21 -1.88
CA TYR A 285 -7.01 3.32 -2.83
C TYR A 285 -7.82 2.93 -4.07
N SER A 286 -8.47 3.91 -4.70
CA SER A 286 -9.39 3.71 -5.83
C SER A 286 -8.78 3.10 -7.09
N TYR A 287 -7.45 3.05 -7.18
CA TYR A 287 -6.70 2.46 -8.29
C TYR A 287 -6.17 1.05 -7.99
N GLU A 288 -6.40 0.52 -6.79
CA GLU A 288 -5.97 -0.81 -6.37
C GLU A 288 -7.01 -1.88 -6.77
N TYR A 289 -7.36 -1.94 -8.05
CA TYR A 289 -8.45 -2.78 -8.57
C TYR A 289 -8.36 -4.26 -8.15
N HIS A 290 -7.15 -4.82 -8.08
CA HIS A 290 -6.96 -6.20 -7.65
C HIS A 290 -7.36 -6.40 -6.18
N LEU A 291 -7.02 -5.45 -5.32
CA LEU A 291 -7.31 -5.50 -3.91
C LEU A 291 -8.80 -5.24 -3.64
N GLU A 292 -9.41 -4.31 -4.38
CA GLU A 292 -10.87 -4.10 -4.35
C GLU A 292 -11.63 -5.37 -4.74
N LYS A 293 -11.21 -6.03 -5.82
CA LYS A 293 -11.79 -7.30 -6.24
C LYS A 293 -11.62 -8.36 -5.15
N LEU A 294 -10.42 -8.45 -4.55
CA LEU A 294 -10.15 -9.41 -3.48
C LEU A 294 -11.06 -9.16 -2.26
N MET A 295 -11.31 -7.90 -1.89
CA MET A 295 -12.23 -7.55 -0.80
C MET A 295 -13.67 -7.98 -1.12
N LEU A 296 -14.15 -7.70 -2.34
CA LEU A 296 -15.47 -8.11 -2.80
C LEU A 296 -15.64 -9.63 -2.82
N ASP A 297 -14.66 -10.35 -3.38
CA ASP A 297 -14.64 -11.81 -3.45
C ASP A 297 -14.64 -12.43 -2.03
N ASN A 298 -14.08 -11.71 -1.05
CA ASN A 298 -14.07 -12.08 0.36
C ASN A 298 -15.31 -11.61 1.15
N GLY A 299 -16.34 -11.08 0.50
CA GLY A 299 -17.60 -10.69 1.12
C GLY A 299 -17.60 -9.32 1.82
N PHE A 300 -16.54 -8.52 1.66
CA PHE A 300 -16.56 -7.13 2.13
C PHE A 300 -17.47 -6.28 1.23
N LYS A 301 -18.10 -5.28 1.85
CA LYS A 301 -18.94 -4.29 1.19
C LYS A 301 -18.29 -2.92 1.28
N LEU A 302 -18.38 -2.15 0.20
CA LEU A 302 -17.92 -0.77 0.19
C LEU A 302 -18.90 0.09 1.02
N VAL A 303 -18.40 0.73 2.07
CA VAL A 303 -19.22 1.56 2.97
C VAL A 303 -18.94 3.05 2.79
N LYS A 304 -17.67 3.41 2.59
CA LYS A 304 -17.27 4.82 2.51
C LYS A 304 -16.28 5.08 1.38
N ILE A 305 -16.41 6.24 0.75
CA ILE A 305 -15.44 6.77 -0.21
C ILE A 305 -15.02 8.15 0.28
N GLU A 306 -13.73 8.31 0.57
CA GLU A 306 -13.15 9.52 1.13
C GLU A 306 -12.14 10.15 0.17
N LYS A 307 -12.01 11.48 0.25
CA LYS A 307 -10.93 12.20 -0.42
C LYS A 307 -9.63 11.98 0.34
N LEU A 308 -8.51 12.05 -0.37
CA LEU A 308 -7.19 12.10 0.27
C LEU A 308 -7.10 13.35 1.14
N ASP A 309 -6.45 13.21 2.29
CA ASP A 309 -6.25 14.32 3.23
C ASP A 309 -5.41 15.44 2.59
N THR A 310 -6.01 16.62 2.48
CA THR A 310 -5.39 17.82 1.92
C THR A 310 -4.57 18.60 2.94
N ASN A 311 -4.68 18.29 4.23
CA ASN A 311 -3.90 18.93 5.28
C ASN A 311 -2.41 18.59 5.16
N VAL A 312 -2.10 17.39 4.66
CA VAL A 312 -0.73 16.92 4.40
C VAL A 312 -0.04 17.76 3.33
N ASN A 313 -0.74 18.09 2.24
CA ASN A 313 -0.25 18.99 1.20
C ASN A 313 -1.42 19.52 0.36
N LYS A 314 -1.53 20.85 0.20
CA LYS A 314 -2.56 21.49 -0.61
C LYS A 314 -2.59 20.99 -2.07
N LEU A 315 -1.45 20.56 -2.62
CA LEU A 315 -1.37 20.01 -3.99
C LEU A 315 -2.06 18.65 -4.14
N VAL A 316 -2.37 17.94 -3.04
CA VAL A 316 -3.14 16.69 -3.05
C VAL A 316 -4.56 16.92 -3.58
N VAL A 317 -5.06 18.16 -3.58
CA VAL A 317 -6.30 18.53 -4.29
C VAL A 317 -6.27 18.09 -5.76
N ILE A 318 -5.10 18.13 -6.43
CA ILE A 318 -4.95 17.68 -7.82
C ILE A 318 -5.17 16.16 -7.92
N LEU A 319 -4.60 15.37 -7.00
CA LEU A 319 -4.85 13.93 -6.93
C LEU A 319 -6.34 13.63 -6.70
N ASN A 320 -6.98 14.43 -5.85
CA ASN A 320 -8.41 14.36 -5.63
C ASN A 320 -9.22 14.72 -6.90
N LEU A 321 -8.78 15.68 -7.72
CA LEU A 321 -9.43 15.99 -9.01
C LEU A 321 -9.25 14.86 -10.04
N LEU A 322 -8.13 14.13 -10.00
CA LEU A 322 -7.89 12.92 -10.79
C LEU A 322 -8.68 11.68 -10.30
N GLY A 323 -9.61 11.87 -9.36
CA GLY A 323 -10.46 10.80 -8.87
C GLY A 323 -9.78 9.79 -7.95
N ILE A 324 -8.58 10.10 -7.43
CA ILE A 324 -7.93 9.24 -6.44
C ILE A 324 -8.69 9.39 -5.11
N ARG A 325 -9.21 8.28 -4.59
CA ARG A 325 -10.03 8.22 -3.37
C ARG A 325 -9.57 7.08 -2.48
N ILE A 326 -9.81 7.22 -1.18
CA ILE A 326 -9.72 6.12 -0.21
C ILE A 326 -11.10 5.46 -0.16
N LYS A 327 -11.16 4.14 -0.23
CA LYS A 327 -12.36 3.32 -0.15
C LYS A 327 -12.29 2.47 1.11
N THR A 328 -13.29 2.58 1.97
CA THR A 328 -13.40 1.77 3.18
C THR A 328 -14.36 0.62 2.93
N TRP A 329 -13.83 -0.59 3.10
CA TRP A 329 -14.52 -1.85 2.94
C TRP A 329 -14.82 -2.44 4.32
N GLU A 330 -16.02 -2.95 4.51
CA GLU A 330 -16.45 -3.53 5.79
C GLU A 330 -17.09 -4.90 5.59
N ILE A 331 -16.87 -5.79 6.55
CA ILE A 331 -17.60 -7.05 6.68
C ILE A 331 -18.10 -7.20 8.12
N ALA A 332 -19.32 -7.74 8.26
CA ALA A 332 -19.86 -8.08 9.56
C ALA A 332 -19.14 -9.33 10.10
N VAL A 333 -18.68 -9.25 11.33
CA VAL A 333 -18.10 -10.38 12.08
C VAL A 333 -19.26 -11.07 12.80
N PRO A 334 -19.52 -12.37 12.55
CA PRO A 334 -20.60 -13.06 13.22
C PRO A 334 -20.30 -13.13 14.72
N VAL A 335 -21.20 -12.55 15.52
CA VAL A 335 -21.19 -12.70 16.96
C VAL A 335 -21.90 -14.02 17.29
N LYS A 336 -21.28 -14.88 18.10
CA LYS A 336 -22.00 -16.03 18.67
C LYS A 336 -23.04 -15.48 19.63
N GLU A 337 -24.31 -15.49 19.23
CA GLU A 337 -25.41 -15.29 20.18
C GLU A 337 -25.39 -16.45 21.18
N ASP A 338 -25.38 -16.14 22.48
CA ASP A 338 -25.46 -17.14 23.55
C ASP A 338 -26.72 -18.01 23.33
N LYS A 339 -26.52 -19.33 23.32
CA LYS A 339 -27.60 -20.34 23.35
C LYS A 339 -27.76 -20.91 24.74
#